data_AF-A0A7V5N4G3-F1
#
_entry.id   AF-A0A7V5N4G3-F1
#
_cell.length_a   1.000
_cell.length_b   1.000
_cell.length_c   1.000
_cell.angle_alpha   90.00
_cell.angle_beta   90.00
_cell.angle_gamma   90.00
#
_symmetry.space_group_name_H-M   'P 1'
#
loop_
_entity.id
_entity.type
_entity.pdbx_description
1 polymer ?
#
loop_
_entity_poly.entity_id
_entity_poly.type
_entity_poly.pdbx_seq_one_letter_code
_entity_poly.pdbx_strand_id
1 'polypeptide(L)'
;MRITLQGKGGFTLIELVLVIAIIGIVTSVATVKLLPSLETARIEATKTEMQSLVYAIVGNPGVYTNGARSDFGYVGDIGALPPNLDALVSNPGYSTWDGPYIKADFGSNDFKQDAWKVDYSYSDTLLRSTGSGSNIDKLFASSSSDLLSNSVSGYLIDADNEMPGPVYNDSISINLIYPDGTGGVATASINPNVNGDFTFSGIPVGNHILQVIYLPDSDTADYNLCVMPAGDTKIEILFPADLW
;
A
#
# COMPACT_ATOMS: atom_id res chain seq x y z
N MET A 1 81.33 -23.78 15.77
CA MET A 1 79.86 -23.65 15.75
C MET A 1 79.47 -23.06 14.41
N ARG A 2 78.87 -23.84 13.50
CA ARG A 2 78.60 -23.42 12.11
C ARG A 2 77.11 -23.10 11.99
N ILE A 3 76.78 -21.81 11.92
CA ILE A 3 75.40 -21.35 11.69
C ILE A 3 75.20 -21.35 10.18
N THR A 4 74.45 -22.33 9.67
CA THR A 4 73.97 -22.34 8.28
C THR A 4 72.81 -21.35 8.16
N LEU A 5 73.11 -20.15 7.64
CA LEU A 5 72.08 -19.23 7.16
C LEU A 5 71.40 -19.86 5.95
N GLN A 6 70.16 -20.31 6.15
CA GLN A 6 69.28 -20.77 5.08
C GLN A 6 69.00 -19.56 4.18
N GLY A 7 69.60 -19.53 2.99
CA GLY A 7 69.35 -18.47 2.02
C GLY A 7 67.86 -18.45 1.68
N LYS A 8 67.15 -17.40 2.07
CA LYS A 8 65.82 -17.10 1.53
C LYS A 8 66.03 -16.80 0.04
N GLY A 9 65.67 -17.73 -0.83
CA GLY A 9 65.73 -17.54 -2.28
C GLY A 9 64.99 -16.26 -2.67
N GLY A 10 65.66 -15.37 -3.40
CA GLY A 10 65.03 -14.18 -3.96
C GLY A 10 64.06 -14.57 -5.08
N PHE A 11 62.91 -13.91 -5.13
CA PHE A 11 61.92 -14.07 -6.21
C PHE A 11 62.57 -13.78 -7.57
N THR A 12 62.31 -14.64 -8.55
CA THR A 12 62.82 -14.43 -9.91
C THR A 12 61.88 -13.49 -10.69
N LEU A 13 62.44 -12.71 -11.63
CA LEU A 13 61.64 -11.85 -12.51
C LEU A 13 60.60 -12.66 -13.29
N ILE A 14 60.94 -13.87 -13.74
CA ILE A 14 60.02 -14.74 -14.47
C ILE A 14 58.84 -15.20 -13.62
N GLU A 15 59.06 -15.42 -12.32
CA GLU A 15 58.04 -15.84 -11.37
C GLU A 15 57.07 -14.70 -11.07
N LEU A 16 57.55 -13.47 -10.95
CA LEU A 16 56.70 -12.28 -10.88
C LEU A 16 55.86 -12.10 -12.15
N VAL A 17 56.47 -12.26 -13.33
CA VAL A 17 55.79 -12.15 -14.63
C VAL A 17 54.73 -13.23 -14.79
N LEU A 18 55.01 -14.46 -14.35
CA LEU A 18 54.04 -15.56 -14.37
C LEU A 18 52.85 -15.27 -13.44
N VAL A 19 53.09 -14.75 -12.24
CA VAL A 19 52.04 -14.40 -11.28
C VAL A 19 51.12 -13.31 -11.83
N ILE A 20 51.66 -12.22 -12.38
CA ILE A 20 50.83 -11.16 -12.96
C ILE A 20 50.06 -11.65 -14.20
N ALA A 21 50.63 -12.56 -14.99
CA ALA A 21 49.93 -13.17 -16.12
C ALA A 21 48.75 -14.05 -15.67
N ILE A 22 48.94 -14.87 -14.64
CA ILE A 22 47.88 -15.70 -14.06
C ILE A 22 46.79 -14.81 -13.46
N ILE A 23 47.14 -13.77 -12.70
CA ILE A 23 46.18 -12.82 -12.14
C ILE A 23 45.37 -12.16 -13.26
N GLY A 24 46.02 -11.69 -14.33
CA GLY A 24 45.33 -11.08 -15.47
C GLY A 24 44.30 -12.01 -16.12
N ILE A 25 44.63 -13.28 -16.30
CA ILE A 25 43.71 -14.30 -16.84
C ILE A 25 42.54 -14.54 -15.89
N VAL A 26 42.81 -14.77 -14.60
CA VAL A 26 41.78 -15.05 -13.60
C VAL A 26 40.84 -13.86 -13.43
N THR A 27 41.37 -12.64 -13.34
CA THR A 27 40.57 -11.41 -13.23
C THR A 27 39.69 -11.22 -14.45
N SER A 28 40.21 -11.42 -15.66
CA SER A 28 39.42 -11.28 -16.89
C SER A 28 38.24 -12.25 -16.94
N VAL A 29 38.45 -13.51 -16.58
CA VAL A 29 37.37 -14.52 -16.54
C VAL A 29 36.37 -14.22 -15.43
N ALA A 30 36.85 -13.80 -14.24
CA ALA A 30 35.99 -13.46 -13.12
C ALA A 30 35.06 -12.27 -13.43
N THR A 31 35.58 -11.20 -14.03
CA THR A 31 34.78 -10.01 -14.38
C THR A 31 33.63 -10.35 -15.33
N VAL A 32 33.88 -11.16 -16.36
CA VAL A 32 32.84 -11.56 -17.34
C VAL A 32 31.72 -12.37 -16.68
N LYS A 33 32.02 -13.13 -15.63
CA LYS A 33 31.02 -13.94 -14.90
C LYS A 33 30.24 -13.16 -13.85
N LEU A 34 30.81 -12.11 -13.27
CA LEU A 34 30.17 -11.32 -12.21
C LEU A 34 29.11 -10.34 -12.74
N LEU A 35 29.31 -9.76 -13.92
CA LEU A 35 28.43 -8.71 -14.45
C LEU A 35 26.95 -9.15 -14.57
N PRO A 36 26.60 -10.33 -15.14
CA PRO A 36 25.20 -10.76 -15.22
C PRO A 36 24.59 -11.05 -13.83
N SER A 37 25.39 -11.57 -12.89
CA SER A 37 24.91 -11.87 -11.54
C SER A 37 24.57 -10.59 -10.77
N LEU A 38 25.37 -9.53 -10.94
CA LEU A 38 25.10 -8.22 -10.34
C LEU A 38 23.84 -7.60 -10.93
N GLU A 39 23.63 -7.74 -12.24
CA GLU A 39 22.45 -7.19 -12.91
C GLU A 39 21.17 -7.88 -12.44
N THR A 40 21.15 -9.21 -12.36
CA THR A 40 20.01 -9.95 -11.78
C THR A 40 19.75 -9.53 -10.35
N ALA A 41 20.80 -9.36 -9.53
CA ALA A 41 20.63 -8.91 -8.15
C ALA A 41 20.01 -7.51 -8.06
N ARG A 42 20.40 -6.58 -8.94
CA ARG A 42 19.82 -5.23 -9.02
C ARG A 42 18.35 -5.25 -9.45
N ILE A 43 18.01 -6.09 -10.44
CA ILE A 43 16.62 -6.26 -10.90
C ILE A 43 15.74 -6.79 -9.75
N GLU A 44 16.18 -7.83 -9.04
CA GLU A 44 15.40 -8.42 -7.95
C GLU A 44 15.30 -7.48 -6.72
N ALA A 45 16.37 -6.74 -6.41
CA ALA A 45 16.32 -5.68 -5.40
C ALA A 45 15.30 -4.60 -5.77
N THR A 46 15.34 -4.11 -7.02
CA THR A 46 14.40 -3.09 -7.52
C THR A 46 12.95 -3.57 -7.45
N LYS A 47 12.66 -4.81 -7.85
CA LYS A 47 11.30 -5.37 -7.75
C LYS A 47 10.82 -5.47 -6.30
N THR A 48 11.72 -5.84 -5.38
CA THR A 48 11.41 -5.95 -3.94
C THR A 48 11.09 -4.58 -3.35
N GLU A 49 11.89 -3.57 -3.69
CA GLU A 49 11.67 -2.19 -3.28
C GLU A 49 10.37 -1.61 -3.85
N MET A 50 10.11 -1.81 -5.15
CA MET A 50 8.83 -1.43 -5.77
C MET A 50 7.64 -2.10 -5.08
N GLN A 51 7.77 -3.36 -4.66
CA GLN A 51 6.72 -4.04 -3.90
C GLN A 51 6.49 -3.40 -2.53
N SER A 52 7.56 -2.98 -1.84
CA SER A 52 7.46 -2.24 -0.57
C SER A 52 6.78 -0.89 -0.76
N LEU A 53 7.12 -0.16 -1.83
CA LEU A 53 6.47 1.11 -2.17
C LEU A 53 4.99 0.91 -2.48
N VAL A 54 4.63 -0.15 -3.20
CA VAL A 54 3.23 -0.50 -3.44
C VAL A 54 2.48 -0.76 -2.12
N TYR A 55 3.05 -1.53 -1.20
CA TYR A 55 2.43 -1.75 0.10
C TYR A 55 2.31 -0.45 0.91
N ALA A 56 3.24 0.48 0.80
CA ALA A 56 3.11 1.78 1.44
C ALA A 56 1.96 2.63 0.84
N ILE A 57 1.74 2.53 -0.48
CA ILE A 57 0.69 3.28 -1.17
C ILE A 57 -0.69 2.67 -0.87
N VAL A 58 -0.88 1.37 -1.14
CA VAL A 58 -2.21 0.73 -1.11
C VAL A 58 -2.39 -0.28 0.01
N GLY A 59 -1.39 -0.47 0.89
CA GLY A 59 -1.39 -1.47 1.95
C GLY A 59 -1.06 -2.89 1.47
N ASN A 60 -0.77 -3.77 2.41
CA ASN A 60 -0.58 -5.19 2.15
C ASN A 60 -1.94 -5.94 2.18
N PRO A 61 -2.38 -6.55 1.06
CA PRO A 61 -3.65 -7.28 1.00
C PRO A 61 -3.68 -8.58 1.82
N GLY A 62 -2.52 -9.04 2.31
CA GLY A 62 -2.40 -10.23 3.15
C GLY A 62 -2.54 -9.98 4.66
N VAL A 63 -2.69 -8.73 5.09
CA VAL A 63 -2.79 -8.38 6.52
C VAL A 63 -4.26 -8.23 6.92
N TYR A 64 -4.70 -9.12 7.81
CA TYR A 64 -6.06 -9.17 8.31
C TYR A 64 -6.09 -9.04 9.83
N THR A 65 -7.12 -8.39 10.35
CA THR A 65 -7.42 -8.30 11.78
C THR A 65 -8.92 -8.44 11.96
N ASN A 66 -9.35 -9.30 12.87
CA ASN A 66 -10.77 -9.58 13.12
C ASN A 66 -11.58 -9.98 11.86
N GLY A 67 -10.96 -10.70 10.92
CA GLY A 67 -11.63 -11.19 9.70
C GLY A 67 -11.74 -10.17 8.56
N ALA A 68 -11.31 -8.93 8.76
CA ALA A 68 -11.25 -7.89 7.74
C ALA A 68 -9.80 -7.50 7.43
N ARG A 69 -9.56 -6.92 6.25
CA ARG A 69 -8.25 -6.39 5.89
C ARG A 69 -7.97 -5.16 6.77
N SER A 70 -6.79 -5.10 7.37
CA SER A 70 -6.44 -3.99 8.29
C SER A 70 -5.42 -3.01 7.73
N ASP A 71 -4.73 -3.34 6.63
CA ASP A 71 -3.71 -2.48 6.04
C ASP A 71 -4.11 -2.02 4.64
N PHE A 72 -4.34 -0.71 4.50
CA PHE A 72 -4.68 -0.03 3.24
C PHE A 72 -3.67 1.06 2.84
N GLY A 73 -2.57 1.19 3.58
CA GLY A 73 -1.53 2.20 3.34
C GLY A 73 -2.06 3.63 3.26
N TYR A 74 -1.29 4.48 2.58
CA TYR A 74 -1.62 5.90 2.40
C TYR A 74 -3.04 6.11 1.82
N VAL A 75 -3.45 5.31 0.84
CA VAL A 75 -4.75 5.47 0.18
C VAL A 75 -5.90 5.23 1.15
N GLY A 76 -5.78 4.25 2.05
CA GLY A 76 -6.79 3.96 3.06
C GLY A 76 -7.01 5.08 4.07
N ASP A 77 -5.93 5.76 4.43
CA ASP A 77 -5.95 6.82 5.44
C ASP A 77 -6.37 8.17 4.87
N ILE A 78 -5.95 8.47 3.64
CA ILE A 78 -6.19 9.78 3.03
C ILE A 78 -7.41 9.77 2.12
N GLY A 79 -7.78 8.63 1.55
CA GLY A 79 -8.83 8.55 0.53
C GLY A 79 -8.40 9.11 -0.82
N ALA A 80 -7.09 9.22 -1.07
CA ALA A 80 -6.50 9.68 -2.32
C ALA A 80 -5.14 9.01 -2.57
N LEU A 81 -4.71 9.00 -3.84
CA LEU A 81 -3.34 8.64 -4.18
C LEU A 81 -2.35 9.67 -3.62
N PRO A 82 -1.16 9.25 -3.16
CA PRO A 82 -0.15 10.18 -2.71
C PRO A 82 0.26 11.12 -3.86
N PRO A 83 0.47 12.43 -3.61
CA PRO A 83 0.89 13.35 -4.65
C PRO A 83 2.30 13.06 -5.18
N ASN A 84 3.13 12.41 -4.36
CA ASN A 84 4.49 11.97 -4.66
C ASN A 84 4.95 10.96 -3.60
N LEU A 85 6.10 10.33 -3.80
CA LEU A 85 6.64 9.35 -2.86
C LEU A 85 7.05 9.97 -1.50
N ASP A 86 7.29 11.28 -1.41
CA ASP A 86 7.62 11.94 -0.13
C ASP A 86 6.48 11.85 0.89
N ALA A 87 5.23 11.86 0.40
CA ALA A 87 4.05 11.72 1.25
C ALA A 87 3.97 10.36 1.98
N LEU A 88 4.78 9.37 1.56
CA LEU A 88 4.90 8.08 2.23
C LEU A 88 5.76 8.14 3.50
N VAL A 89 6.59 9.18 3.65
CA VAL A 89 7.54 9.34 4.77
C VAL A 89 7.18 10.54 5.64
N SER A 90 6.78 11.64 5.01
CA SER A 90 6.49 12.89 5.69
C SER A 90 5.02 13.24 5.51
N ASN A 91 4.37 13.58 6.61
CA ASN A 91 3.00 14.08 6.57
C ASN A 91 2.92 15.36 5.72
N PRO A 92 2.11 15.40 4.64
CA PRO A 92 1.91 16.59 3.81
C PRO A 92 1.03 17.68 4.47
N GLY A 93 0.63 17.49 5.73
CA GLY A 93 -0.26 18.39 6.47
C GLY A 93 -1.67 17.85 6.68
N TYR A 94 -1.86 16.53 6.51
CA TYR A 94 -3.15 15.85 6.60
C TYR A 94 -3.38 15.29 7.99
N SER A 95 -4.59 15.47 8.50
CA SER A 95 -4.97 15.04 9.85
C SER A 95 -5.17 13.53 9.94
N THR A 96 -5.61 12.91 8.85
CA THR A 96 -5.84 11.46 8.75
C THR A 96 -4.60 10.65 8.42
N TRP A 97 -3.45 11.30 8.15
CA TRP A 97 -2.20 10.62 7.83
C TRP A 97 -1.68 9.82 9.03
N ASP A 98 -1.51 8.50 8.86
CA ASP A 98 -1.03 7.57 9.91
C ASP A 98 0.31 6.90 9.51
N GLY A 99 1.13 7.63 8.73
CA GLY A 99 2.48 7.20 8.38
C GLY A 99 3.50 7.40 9.52
N PRO A 100 4.80 7.22 9.23
CA PRO A 100 5.38 6.93 7.92
C PRO A 100 5.10 5.50 7.45
N TYR A 101 4.71 5.35 6.20
CA TYR A 101 4.35 4.06 5.57
C TYR A 101 5.57 3.27 5.09
N ILE A 102 6.71 3.95 4.94
CA ILE A 102 8.00 3.32 4.71
C ILE A 102 9.00 3.77 5.78
N LYS A 103 9.91 2.87 6.13
CA LYS A 103 11.05 3.23 6.97
C LYS A 103 12.09 3.93 6.12
N ALA A 104 12.14 5.25 6.20
CA ALA A 104 13.25 6.01 5.65
C ALA A 104 14.42 5.88 6.62
N ASP A 105 15.46 5.12 6.26
CA ASP A 105 16.72 5.18 6.97
C ASP A 105 17.29 6.60 6.83
N PHE A 106 17.64 7.20 7.98
CA PHE A 106 18.00 8.60 8.19
C PHE A 106 18.59 9.32 6.97
N GLY A 107 17.74 10.06 6.24
CA GLY A 107 18.14 11.10 5.30
C GLY A 107 18.47 10.68 3.86
N SER A 108 18.26 9.43 3.47
CA SER A 108 18.48 9.02 2.08
C SER A 108 17.19 9.10 1.25
N ASN A 109 17.27 9.74 0.07
CA ASN A 109 16.27 9.58 -1.01
C ASN A 109 16.29 8.15 -1.59
N ASP A 110 16.76 7.15 -0.83
CA ASP A 110 17.03 5.80 -1.32
C ASP A 110 15.75 5.15 -1.82
N PHE A 111 14.64 5.32 -1.08
CA PHE A 111 13.32 4.80 -1.45
C PHE A 111 12.75 5.39 -2.76
N LYS A 112 13.34 6.46 -3.30
CA LYS A 112 12.92 7.06 -4.57
C LYS A 112 13.72 6.52 -5.73
N GLN A 113 14.79 5.77 -5.48
CA GLN A 113 15.78 5.39 -6.47
C GLN A 113 15.87 3.88 -6.61
N ASP A 114 15.99 3.41 -7.84
CA ASP A 114 16.24 2.00 -8.09
C ASP A 114 17.70 1.59 -7.79
N ALA A 115 18.01 0.31 -8.01
CA ALA A 115 19.33 -0.25 -7.74
C ALA A 115 20.46 0.32 -8.63
N TRP A 116 20.13 1.12 -9.66
CA TRP A 116 21.08 1.86 -10.50
C TRP A 116 21.14 3.36 -10.13
N LYS A 117 20.48 3.77 -9.05
CA LYS A 117 20.37 5.16 -8.57
C LYS A 117 19.64 6.08 -9.55
N VAL A 118 18.68 5.52 -10.28
CA VAL A 118 17.76 6.27 -11.13
C VAL A 118 16.42 6.41 -10.40
N ASP A 119 15.85 7.61 -10.39
CA ASP A 119 14.59 7.87 -9.71
C ASP A 119 13.43 7.06 -10.35
N TYR A 120 12.56 6.51 -9.51
CA TYR A 120 11.32 5.89 -9.95
C TYR A 120 10.39 6.93 -10.57
N SER A 121 9.72 6.54 -11.65
CA SER A 121 8.60 7.28 -12.21
C SER A 121 7.31 6.78 -11.58
N TYR A 122 6.63 7.65 -10.84
CA TYR A 122 5.34 7.38 -10.20
C TYR A 122 4.25 8.21 -10.89
N SER A 123 3.23 7.53 -11.42
CA SER A 123 2.12 8.18 -12.11
C SER A 123 0.85 7.34 -11.95
N ASP A 124 -0.19 7.94 -11.37
CA ASP A 124 -1.48 7.29 -11.12
C ASP A 124 -1.30 5.94 -10.38
N THR A 125 -1.62 4.81 -11.01
CA THR A 125 -1.48 3.47 -10.43
C THR A 125 -0.21 2.71 -10.83
N LEU A 126 0.72 3.38 -11.52
CA LEU A 126 1.95 2.81 -12.04
C LEU A 126 3.18 3.36 -11.33
N LEU A 127 4.04 2.43 -10.89
CA LEU A 127 5.42 2.69 -10.52
C LEU A 127 6.36 2.06 -11.56
N ARG A 128 7.35 2.80 -12.05
CA ARG A 128 8.28 2.37 -13.10
C ARG A 128 9.73 2.67 -12.74
N SER A 129 10.61 1.68 -12.95
CA SER A 129 12.07 1.85 -13.00
C SER A 129 12.58 1.74 -14.43
N THR A 130 13.63 2.50 -14.74
CA THR A 130 14.29 2.53 -16.06
C THR A 130 15.80 2.26 -15.97
N GLY A 131 16.36 2.10 -14.77
CA GLY A 131 17.80 1.97 -14.53
C GLY A 131 18.46 0.75 -15.20
N SER A 132 17.71 -0.33 -15.42
CA SER A 132 18.20 -1.53 -16.15
C SER A 132 18.41 -1.32 -17.65
N GLY A 133 17.98 -0.17 -18.20
CA GLY A 133 17.89 0.10 -19.64
C GLY A 133 16.62 -0.46 -20.30
N SER A 134 15.82 -1.24 -19.57
CA SER A 134 14.45 -1.63 -19.92
C SER A 134 13.48 -1.21 -18.81
N ASN A 135 12.21 -1.01 -19.17
CA ASN A 135 11.19 -0.66 -18.17
C ASN A 135 10.88 -1.86 -17.28
N ILE A 136 10.92 -1.63 -15.97
CA ILE A 136 10.39 -2.53 -14.96
C ILE A 136 9.15 -1.84 -14.38
N ASP A 137 7.98 -2.37 -14.70
CA ASP A 137 6.69 -1.78 -14.35
C ASP A 137 6.05 -2.55 -13.21
N LYS A 138 5.49 -1.81 -12.25
CA LYS A 138 4.69 -2.32 -11.15
C LYS A 138 3.38 -1.57 -11.09
N LEU A 139 2.34 -2.21 -11.62
CA LEU A 139 0.96 -1.77 -11.45
C LEU A 139 0.44 -2.26 -10.11
N PHE A 140 -0.27 -1.40 -9.37
CA PHE A 140 -0.89 -1.77 -8.09
C PHE A 140 -2.42 -1.70 -8.06
N ALA A 141 -3.03 -1.12 -9.10
CA ALA A 141 -4.46 -1.20 -9.39
C ALA A 141 -4.70 -1.00 -10.89
N SER A 142 -5.80 -1.54 -11.44
CA SER A 142 -6.09 -1.38 -12.88
C SER A 142 -6.43 0.07 -13.23
N SER A 143 -7.00 0.80 -12.27
CA SER A 143 -7.31 2.22 -12.36
C SER A 143 -7.32 2.85 -10.97
N SER A 144 -7.21 4.19 -10.89
CA SER A 144 -7.43 4.91 -9.63
C SER A 144 -8.87 4.77 -9.13
N SER A 145 -9.87 4.58 -10.01
CA SER A 145 -11.26 4.34 -9.59
C SER A 145 -11.43 3.04 -8.80
N ASP A 146 -10.63 2.01 -9.08
CA ASP A 146 -10.66 0.76 -8.30
C ASP A 146 -10.31 1.03 -6.82
N LEU A 147 -9.51 2.07 -6.56
CA LEU A 147 -9.08 2.44 -5.21
C LEU A 147 -9.94 3.54 -4.60
N LEU A 148 -10.48 4.46 -5.40
CA LEU A 148 -11.09 5.70 -4.90
C LEU A 148 -12.61 5.75 -5.07
N SER A 149 -13.20 4.84 -5.86
CA SER A 149 -14.61 4.92 -6.26
C SER A 149 -15.32 3.56 -6.17
N ASN A 150 -15.46 3.06 -4.94
CA ASN A 150 -16.18 1.84 -4.62
C ASN A 150 -17.60 2.13 -4.12
N SER A 151 -18.39 1.08 -3.90
CA SER A 151 -19.73 1.19 -3.32
C SER A 151 -19.86 0.47 -1.99
N VAL A 152 -20.76 1.00 -1.17
CA VAL A 152 -21.23 0.36 0.05
C VAL A 152 -22.73 0.25 -0.08
N SER A 153 -23.28 -0.95 -0.01
CA SER A 153 -24.71 -1.20 -0.10
C SER A 153 -25.17 -2.07 1.06
N GLY A 154 -26.45 -2.00 1.37
CA GLY A 154 -27.00 -2.79 2.44
C GLY A 154 -28.50 -2.60 2.57
N TYR A 155 -29.04 -3.31 3.54
CA TYR A 155 -30.43 -3.17 3.95
C TYR A 155 -30.53 -3.22 5.46
N LEU A 156 -31.65 -2.75 5.96
CA LEU A 156 -31.93 -2.71 7.39
C LEU A 156 -33.31 -3.25 7.71
N ILE A 157 -33.37 -3.93 8.85
CA ILE A 157 -34.55 -4.59 9.42
C ILE A 157 -34.56 -4.38 10.94
N ASP A 158 -35.74 -4.52 11.55
CA ASP A 158 -35.91 -4.49 13.01
C ASP A 158 -35.85 -5.89 13.62
N ALA A 159 -36.10 -5.96 14.94
CA ALA A 159 -36.09 -7.21 15.69
C ALA A 159 -37.08 -8.27 15.17
N ASP A 160 -38.18 -7.86 14.51
CA ASP A 160 -39.20 -8.74 13.94
C ASP A 160 -38.94 -9.09 12.46
N ASN A 161 -37.82 -8.61 11.90
CA ASN A 161 -37.44 -8.70 10.48
C ASN A 161 -38.40 -7.96 9.55
N GLU A 162 -39.06 -6.93 10.06
CA GLU A 162 -39.86 -6.03 9.25
C GLU A 162 -38.98 -4.93 8.65
N MET A 163 -39.48 -4.25 7.62
CA MET A 163 -38.80 -3.13 6.96
C MET A 163 -39.44 -1.82 7.40
N PRO A 164 -38.72 -0.69 7.40
CA PRO A 164 -39.25 0.60 7.90
C PRO A 164 -40.55 1.07 7.23
N GLY A 165 -40.79 0.61 6.01
CA GLY A 165 -41.94 1.02 5.23
C GLY A 165 -41.95 2.52 4.91
N PRO A 166 -43.08 3.05 4.42
CA PRO A 166 -43.18 4.46 4.04
C PRO A 166 -43.35 5.42 5.23
N VAL A 167 -43.51 4.90 6.45
CA VAL A 167 -43.79 5.72 7.65
C VAL A 167 -42.51 6.00 8.44
N TYR A 168 -41.55 5.05 8.47
CA TYR A 168 -40.38 5.15 9.33
C TYR A 168 -39.04 5.23 8.57
N ASN A 169 -39.04 5.17 7.23
CA ASN A 169 -37.80 5.27 6.47
C ASN A 169 -37.10 6.63 6.60
N ASP A 170 -37.85 7.71 6.86
CA ASP A 170 -37.31 9.04 7.16
C ASP A 170 -36.87 9.21 8.63
N SER A 171 -37.22 8.25 9.50
CA SER A 171 -36.84 8.22 10.90
C SER A 171 -35.45 7.61 11.13
N ILE A 172 -34.81 7.10 10.07
CA ILE A 172 -33.48 6.49 10.12
C ILE A 172 -32.52 7.30 9.25
N SER A 173 -31.38 7.68 9.82
CA SER A 173 -30.27 8.30 9.09
C SER A 173 -29.07 7.37 9.10
N ILE A 174 -28.51 7.10 7.93
CA ILE A 174 -27.31 6.29 7.75
C ILE A 174 -26.19 7.22 7.33
N ASN A 175 -25.13 7.29 8.14
CA ASN A 175 -23.99 8.16 7.93
C ASN A 175 -22.74 7.31 7.70
N LEU A 176 -22.13 7.43 6.53
CA LEU A 176 -20.84 6.81 6.24
C LEU A 176 -19.72 7.84 6.41
N ILE A 177 -18.78 7.56 7.33
CA ILE A 177 -17.62 8.39 7.62
C ILE A 177 -16.40 7.76 6.95
N TYR A 178 -15.74 8.52 6.08
CA TYR A 178 -14.59 8.08 5.28
C TYR A 178 -13.64 9.26 5.02
N PRO A 179 -12.35 9.01 4.71
CA PRO A 179 -11.42 10.09 4.43
C PRO A 179 -11.75 10.80 3.10
N ASP A 180 -11.59 12.12 3.08
CA ASP A 180 -12.11 12.98 2.01
C ASP A 180 -11.17 13.19 0.81
N GLY A 181 -9.97 12.59 0.84
CA GLY A 181 -8.93 12.78 -0.18
C GLY A 181 -8.08 14.04 0.00
N THR A 182 -8.40 14.90 0.97
CA THR A 182 -7.76 16.19 1.22
C THR A 182 -7.15 16.30 2.63
N GLY A 183 -7.13 15.19 3.36
CA GLY A 183 -6.53 15.09 4.69
C GLY A 183 -7.49 15.34 5.84
N GLY A 184 -8.80 15.30 5.57
CA GLY A 184 -9.87 15.28 6.57
C GLY A 184 -10.79 14.08 6.38
N VAL A 185 -11.94 14.12 7.05
CA VAL A 185 -13.00 13.11 6.91
C VAL A 185 -14.26 13.77 6.35
N ALA A 186 -14.93 13.06 5.47
CA ALA A 186 -16.25 13.37 4.96
C ALA A 186 -17.30 12.47 5.64
N THR A 187 -18.54 12.97 5.69
CA THR A 187 -19.70 12.18 6.10
C THR A 187 -20.73 12.25 4.98
N ALA A 188 -21.05 11.10 4.39
CA ALA A 188 -22.17 10.97 3.48
C ALA A 188 -23.39 10.47 4.27
N SER A 189 -24.54 11.12 4.10
CA SER A 189 -25.77 10.78 4.81
C SER A 189 -26.87 10.41 3.83
N ILE A 190 -27.59 9.32 4.12
CA ILE A 190 -28.75 8.87 3.35
C ILE A 190 -29.82 8.30 4.29
N ASN A 191 -31.09 8.45 3.92
CA ASN A 191 -32.19 7.70 4.50
C ASN A 191 -32.41 6.42 3.68
N PRO A 192 -32.70 5.27 4.32
CA PRO A 192 -33.05 4.06 3.57
C PRO A 192 -34.31 4.28 2.72
N ASN A 193 -34.48 3.44 1.70
CA ASN A 193 -35.76 3.35 1.00
C ASN A 193 -36.82 2.63 1.88
N VAL A 194 -38.04 2.51 1.38
CA VAL A 194 -39.15 1.84 2.10
C VAL A 194 -38.91 0.35 2.40
N ASN A 195 -37.99 -0.29 1.68
CA ASN A 195 -37.58 -1.69 1.89
C ASN A 195 -36.33 -1.79 2.79
N GLY A 196 -35.83 -0.67 3.33
CA GLY A 196 -34.62 -0.64 4.12
C GLY A 196 -33.32 -0.56 3.31
N ASP A 197 -33.35 -0.59 1.97
CA ASP A 197 -32.11 -0.57 1.18
C ASP A 197 -31.46 0.82 1.17
N PHE A 198 -30.14 0.82 1.12
CA PHE A 198 -29.33 2.03 0.94
C PHE A 198 -28.09 1.73 0.09
N THR A 199 -27.51 2.77 -0.51
CA THR A 199 -26.27 2.66 -1.27
C THR A 199 -25.47 3.96 -1.22
N PHE A 200 -24.18 3.84 -0.94
CA PHE A 200 -23.17 4.87 -1.11
C PHE A 200 -22.28 4.52 -2.30
N SER A 201 -21.80 5.53 -3.01
CA SER A 201 -20.89 5.38 -4.15
C SER A 201 -19.78 6.41 -4.06
N GLY A 202 -18.65 6.17 -4.75
CA GLY A 202 -17.49 7.06 -4.68
C GLY A 202 -16.72 6.92 -3.37
N ILE A 203 -16.75 5.74 -2.76
CA ILE A 203 -16.11 5.48 -1.47
C ILE A 203 -14.69 4.96 -1.70
N PRO A 204 -13.65 5.57 -1.10
CA PRO A 204 -12.29 5.06 -1.21
C PRO A 204 -12.15 3.73 -0.48
N VAL A 205 -11.15 2.93 -0.86
CA VAL A 205 -10.77 1.73 -0.11
C VAL A 205 -10.30 2.11 1.28
N GLY A 206 -10.51 1.23 2.26
CA GLY A 206 -10.14 1.52 3.63
C GLY A 206 -11.09 0.88 4.63
N ASN A 207 -10.80 1.14 5.91
CA ASN A 207 -11.69 0.80 7.01
C ASN A 207 -12.44 2.06 7.44
N HIS A 208 -13.77 2.02 7.29
CA HIS A 208 -14.68 3.15 7.50
C HIS A 208 -15.67 2.84 8.61
N ILE A 209 -16.34 3.88 9.09
CA ILE A 209 -17.39 3.76 10.10
C ILE A 209 -18.73 4.10 9.46
N LEU A 210 -19.68 3.18 9.55
CA LEU A 210 -21.08 3.40 9.22
C LEU A 210 -21.84 3.59 10.52
N GLN A 211 -22.45 4.76 10.69
CA GLN A 211 -23.33 5.06 11.81
C GLN A 211 -24.77 4.99 11.35
N VAL A 212 -25.58 4.27 12.11
CA VAL A 212 -27.01 4.19 11.89
C VAL A 212 -27.68 4.86 13.07
N ILE A 213 -28.48 5.89 12.77
CA ILE A 213 -29.12 6.73 13.78
C ILE A 213 -30.62 6.57 13.67
N TYR A 214 -31.26 6.13 14.75
CA TYR A 214 -32.71 6.24 14.90
C TYR A 214 -33.04 7.62 15.46
N LEU A 215 -33.56 8.48 14.59
CA LEU A 215 -33.73 9.91 14.85
C LEU A 215 -34.68 10.23 16.02
N PRO A 216 -35.80 9.52 16.23
CA PRO A 216 -36.74 9.84 17.31
C PRO A 216 -36.09 9.79 18.71
N ASP A 217 -35.25 8.79 18.97
CA ASP A 217 -34.59 8.59 20.27
C ASP A 217 -33.12 9.02 20.27
N SER A 218 -32.60 9.47 19.13
CA SER A 218 -31.16 9.76 18.94
C SER A 218 -30.26 8.58 19.29
N ASP A 219 -30.74 7.35 19.11
CA ASP A 219 -29.96 6.14 19.33
C ASP A 219 -29.03 5.90 18.13
N THR A 220 -27.77 5.59 18.39
CA THR A 220 -26.72 5.47 17.37
C THR A 220 -26.00 4.14 17.50
N ALA A 221 -25.96 3.38 16.42
CA ALA A 221 -25.17 2.15 16.27
C ALA A 221 -24.05 2.33 15.26
N ASP A 222 -22.82 1.98 15.63
CA ASP A 222 -21.64 2.07 14.79
C ASP A 222 -21.22 0.69 14.26
N TYR A 223 -20.93 0.62 12.96
CA TYR A 223 -20.47 -0.57 12.27
C TYR A 223 -19.15 -0.28 11.54
N ASN A 224 -18.17 -1.17 11.72
CA ASN A 224 -16.92 -1.09 10.97
C ASN A 224 -17.10 -1.73 9.59
N LEU A 225 -16.74 -1.00 8.55
CA LEU A 225 -16.81 -1.45 7.17
C LEU A 225 -15.43 -1.51 6.53
N CYS A 226 -15.11 -2.66 5.95
CA CYS A 226 -13.91 -2.83 5.14
C CYS A 226 -14.29 -2.70 3.66
N VAL A 227 -13.84 -1.62 3.01
CA VAL A 227 -14.08 -1.36 1.58
C VAL A 227 -12.89 -1.86 0.76
N MET A 228 -13.13 -2.90 -0.04
CA MET A 228 -12.12 -3.53 -0.88
C MET A 228 -12.03 -2.84 -2.26
N PRO A 229 -10.87 -2.91 -2.94
CA PRO A 229 -10.73 -2.35 -4.28
C PRO A 229 -11.65 -2.98 -5.31
N ALA A 230 -12.16 -2.16 -6.24
CA ALA A 230 -13.08 -2.54 -7.32
C ALA A 230 -14.30 -3.34 -6.83
N GLY A 231 -14.81 -3.00 -5.63
CA GLY A 231 -15.77 -3.82 -4.90
C GLY A 231 -17.06 -3.09 -4.52
N ASP A 232 -18.05 -3.92 -4.14
CA ASP A 232 -19.28 -3.50 -3.47
C ASP A 232 -19.32 -4.17 -2.09
N THR A 233 -19.14 -3.37 -1.04
CA THR A 233 -19.19 -3.86 0.34
C THR A 233 -20.63 -3.93 0.79
N LYS A 234 -21.07 -5.13 1.20
CA LYS A 234 -22.44 -5.40 1.63
C LYS A 234 -22.54 -5.54 3.14
N ILE A 235 -23.56 -4.91 3.73
CA ILE A 235 -23.87 -5.04 5.15
C ILE A 235 -25.37 -5.22 5.36
N GLU A 236 -25.70 -6.02 6.36
CA GLU A 236 -27.05 -6.15 6.91
C GLU A 236 -27.06 -5.53 8.31
N ILE A 237 -28.10 -4.73 8.57
CA ILE A 237 -28.24 -3.99 9.82
C ILE A 237 -29.54 -4.45 10.49
N LEU A 238 -29.41 -5.02 11.68
CA LEU A 238 -30.53 -5.45 12.50
C LEU A 238 -30.63 -4.52 13.71
N PHE A 239 -31.76 -3.83 13.85
CA PHE A 239 -32.06 -3.11 15.08
C PHE A 239 -32.47 -4.09 16.19
N PRO A 240 -31.96 -3.92 17.42
CA PRO A 240 -32.27 -4.83 18.52
C PRO A 240 -33.67 -4.63 19.11
N ALA A 241 -34.35 -3.55 18.74
CA ALA A 241 -35.70 -3.23 19.16
C ALA A 241 -36.66 -3.32 17.96
N ASP A 242 -37.92 -3.61 18.27
CA ASP A 242 -39.05 -3.36 17.39
C ASP A 242 -39.28 -1.84 17.34
N LEU A 243 -39.04 -1.24 16.16
CA LEU A 243 -39.01 0.21 15.97
C LEU A 243 -40.15 0.73 15.09
N TRP A 244 -40.93 -0.14 14.42
CA TRP A 244 -41.99 0.27 13.50
C TRP A 244 -43.27 -0.55 13.55
#